data_AF-A0AAV7N240-F1
#
_entry.id   AF-A0AAV7N240-F1
#
_cell.length_a   1.000
_cell.length_b   1.000
_cell.length_c   1.000
_cell.angle_alpha   90.00
_cell.angle_beta   90.00
_cell.angle_gamma   90.00
#
_symmetry.space_group_name_H-M   'P 1'
#
loop_
_entity.id
_entity.type
_entity.pdbx_description
1 polymer ?
#
loop_
_entity_poly.entity_id
_entity_poly.type
_entity_poly.pdbx_seq_one_letter_code
_entity_poly.pdbx_strand_id
1 'polypeptide(L)'
;MTVAFSDKCYWELKAAPLLAGTKRDMSERLRLPLSVTGKGALIKMVAFPHFLYDLQHYPNPLPSNFFTDLQSQITNFLWAGKAPRVSFVKCRSSPYEAGLGWADVRLYYWVSPLIVINDWFRADKNDSVHRLELELLGPTVPQYT
;
A
#
# COMPACT_ATOMS: atom_id res chain seq x y z
N MET A 1 -22.89 -4.65 22.10
CA MET A 1 -23.13 -3.82 20.90
C MET A 1 -21.83 -3.80 20.10
N THR A 2 -21.69 -4.69 19.13
CA THR A 2 -20.57 -4.64 18.18
C THR A 2 -20.86 -3.47 17.24
N VAL A 3 -20.11 -2.38 17.39
CA VAL A 3 -20.16 -1.30 16.41
C VAL A 3 -19.51 -1.87 15.16
N ALA A 4 -20.33 -2.37 14.23
CA ALA A 4 -19.86 -2.75 12.91
C ALA A 4 -19.31 -1.47 12.27
N PHE A 5 -17.99 -1.31 12.33
CA PHE A 5 -17.28 -0.23 11.67
C PHE A 5 -17.65 -0.32 10.19
N SER A 6 -18.53 0.58 9.75
CA SER A 6 -19.11 0.49 8.42
C SER A 6 -18.00 0.68 7.39
N ASP A 7 -17.77 -0.34 6.55
CA ASP A 7 -16.81 -0.31 5.43
C ASP A 7 -17.02 0.92 4.52
N LYS A 8 -18.26 1.43 4.49
CA LYS A 8 -18.62 2.64 3.75
C LYS A 8 -18.06 3.94 4.35
N CYS A 9 -17.78 4.02 5.65
CA CYS A 9 -17.29 5.28 6.25
C CYS A 9 -15.76 5.43 6.15
N TYR A 10 -14.99 4.32 6.15
CA TYR A 10 -13.53 4.42 6.06
C TYR A 10 -13.07 5.01 4.73
N TRP A 11 -13.68 4.59 3.63
CA TRP A 11 -13.29 5.07 2.30
C TRP A 11 -13.49 6.59 2.17
N GLU A 12 -14.60 7.12 2.68
CA GLU A 12 -14.93 8.55 2.65
C GLU A 12 -13.95 9.37 3.49
N LEU A 13 -13.60 8.84 4.65
CA LEU A 13 -12.82 9.56 5.65
C LEU A 13 -11.30 9.51 5.40
N LYS A 14 -10.79 8.41 4.83
CA LYS A 14 -9.33 8.16 4.74
C LYS A 14 -8.84 7.95 3.31
N ALA A 15 -9.56 7.18 2.47
CA ALA A 15 -9.06 6.83 1.15
C ALA A 15 -9.08 8.00 0.16
N ALA A 16 -10.15 8.80 0.14
CA ALA A 16 -10.26 9.98 -0.71
C ALA A 16 -9.18 11.05 -0.43
N PRO A 17 -8.94 11.48 0.83
CA PRO A 17 -7.87 12.43 1.13
C PRO A 17 -6.47 11.85 0.87
N LEU A 18 -6.28 10.54 1.05
CA LEU A 18 -5.01 9.86 0.76
C LEU A 18 -4.65 9.91 -0.74
N LEU A 19 -5.62 9.61 -1.61
CA LEU A 19 -5.45 9.70 -3.06
C LEU A 19 -5.19 11.15 -3.49
N ALA A 20 -5.95 12.11 -2.96
CA ALA A 20 -5.77 13.52 -3.26
C ALA A 20 -4.40 14.06 -2.81
N GLY A 21 -3.96 13.69 -1.60
CA GLY A 21 -2.65 14.05 -1.05
C GLY A 21 -1.52 13.49 -1.90
N THR A 22 -1.58 12.19 -2.20
CA THR A 22 -0.57 11.53 -3.05
C THR A 22 -0.51 12.15 -4.45
N LYS A 23 -1.66 12.48 -5.04
CA LYS A 23 -1.72 13.16 -6.34
C LYS A 23 -1.07 14.54 -6.29
N ARG A 24 -1.33 15.32 -5.23
CA ARG A 24 -0.70 16.64 -5.03
C ARG A 24 0.81 16.49 -4.92
N ASP A 25 1.28 15.60 -4.05
CA ASP A 25 2.70 15.40 -3.79
C ASP A 25 3.43 14.94 -5.05
N MET A 26 2.83 14.02 -5.83
CA MET A 26 3.33 13.66 -7.16
C MET A 26 3.40 14.87 -8.09
N SER A 27 2.34 15.66 -8.20
CA SER A 27 2.27 16.80 -9.12
C SER A 27 3.28 17.91 -8.79
N GLU A 28 3.55 18.17 -7.52
CA GLU A 28 4.56 19.13 -7.07
C GLU A 28 5.97 18.68 -7.47
N ARG A 29 6.24 17.37 -7.37
CA ARG A 29 7.52 16.77 -7.72
C ARG A 29 7.72 16.61 -9.24
N LEU A 30 6.66 16.72 -10.04
CA LEU A 30 6.70 16.69 -11.52
C LEU A 30 7.33 17.95 -12.15
N ARG A 31 7.62 18.99 -11.36
CA ARG A 31 8.32 20.20 -11.85
C ARG A 31 9.70 19.87 -12.42
N LEU A 32 10.29 18.74 -12.04
CA LEU A 32 11.56 18.28 -12.59
C LEU A 32 11.36 17.40 -13.84
N PRO A 33 12.12 17.63 -14.92
CA PRO A 33 12.12 16.76 -16.10
C PRO A 33 12.84 15.45 -15.78
N LEU A 34 12.09 14.45 -15.31
CA LEU A 34 12.60 13.10 -15.02
C LEU A 34 12.32 12.12 -16.14
N SER A 35 13.23 11.16 -16.33
CA SER A 35 13.01 9.99 -17.18
C SER A 35 11.86 9.13 -16.65
N VAL A 36 11.28 8.27 -17.49
CA VAL A 36 10.21 7.33 -17.07
C VAL A 36 10.67 6.46 -15.90
N THR A 37 11.91 5.98 -15.92
CA THR A 37 12.52 5.22 -14.83
C THR A 37 12.67 6.06 -13.56
N GLY A 38 13.11 7.33 -13.69
CA GLY A 38 13.20 8.27 -12.57
C GLY A 38 11.85 8.57 -11.94
N LYS A 39 10.80 8.73 -12.75
CA LYS A 39 9.42 8.87 -12.28
C LYS A 39 8.93 7.61 -11.55
N GLY A 40 9.27 6.42 -12.05
CA GLY A 40 8.97 5.15 -11.37
C GLY A 40 9.62 5.05 -9.99
N ALA A 41 10.90 5.44 -9.87
CA ALA A 41 11.59 5.50 -8.58
C ALA A 41 10.96 6.54 -7.64
N LEU A 42 10.56 7.71 -8.17
CA LEU A 42 9.87 8.74 -7.40
C LEU A 42 8.51 8.25 -6.88
N ILE A 43 7.73 7.53 -7.69
CA ILE A 43 6.48 6.89 -7.25
C ILE A 43 6.77 5.93 -6.09
N LYS A 44 7.81 5.09 -6.21
CA LYS A 44 8.24 4.17 -5.13
C LYS A 44 8.62 4.90 -3.84
N MET A 45 9.16 6.12 -3.93
CA MET A 45 9.58 6.89 -2.77
C MET A 45 8.45 7.69 -2.12
N VAL A 46 7.52 8.23 -2.90
CA VAL A 46 6.49 9.17 -2.40
C VAL A 46 5.16 8.46 -2.19
N ALA A 47 4.69 7.75 -3.20
CA ALA A 47 3.35 7.18 -3.21
C ALA A 47 3.28 5.92 -2.35
N PHE A 48 4.26 5.04 -2.53
CA PHE A 48 4.24 3.71 -1.92
C PHE A 48 4.26 3.77 -0.39
N PRO A 49 5.12 4.54 0.30
CA PRO A 49 5.14 4.56 1.76
C PRO A 49 3.81 5.04 2.36
N HIS A 50 3.17 6.04 1.75
CA HIS A 50 1.88 6.56 2.19
C HIS A 50 0.79 5.49 2.06
N PHE A 51 0.71 4.83 0.90
CA PHE A 51 -0.25 3.74 0.71
C PHE A 51 0.06 2.54 1.60
N LEU A 52 1.32 2.12 1.70
CA LEU A 52 1.69 0.91 2.43
C LEU A 52 1.28 0.98 3.89
N TYR A 53 1.54 2.12 4.53
CA TYR A 53 1.19 2.34 5.91
C TYR A 53 -0.33 2.22 6.10
N ASP A 54 -1.14 2.97 5.36
CA ASP A 54 -2.59 2.93 5.54
C ASP A 54 -3.22 1.58 5.16
N LEU A 55 -2.64 0.89 4.18
CA LEU A 55 -3.09 -0.44 3.74
C LEU A 55 -2.78 -1.53 4.78
N GLN A 56 -1.66 -1.43 5.50
CA GLN A 56 -1.27 -2.40 6.51
C GLN A 56 -2.21 -2.38 7.74
N HIS A 57 -2.71 -1.20 8.12
CA HIS A 57 -3.60 -1.06 9.28
C HIS A 57 -5.06 -1.35 8.96
N TYR A 58 -5.40 -1.60 7.69
CA TYR A 58 -6.78 -1.80 7.25
C TYR A 58 -7.04 -3.27 6.87
N PRO A 59 -7.65 -4.07 7.76
CA PRO A 59 -7.83 -5.50 7.54
C PRO A 59 -8.98 -5.83 6.58
N ASN A 60 -9.84 -4.86 6.23
CA ASN A 60 -11.05 -5.12 5.45
C ASN A 60 -10.76 -5.05 3.94
N PRO A 61 -11.42 -5.90 3.11
CA PRO A 61 -11.21 -5.94 1.66
C PRO A 61 -11.52 -4.58 1.02
N LEU A 62 -10.53 -4.02 0.33
CA LEU A 62 -10.71 -2.78 -0.42
C LEU A 62 -11.50 -3.00 -1.72
N PRO A 63 -12.33 -2.03 -2.13
CA PRO A 63 -13.04 -2.10 -3.40
C PRO A 63 -12.05 -2.07 -4.57
N SER A 64 -12.32 -2.84 -5.63
CA SER A 64 -11.52 -2.86 -6.86
C SER A 64 -11.37 -1.48 -7.51
N ASN A 65 -12.36 -0.61 -7.32
CA ASN A 65 -12.38 0.77 -7.80
C ASN A 65 -11.19 1.60 -7.27
N PHE A 66 -10.75 1.34 -6.03
CA PHE A 66 -9.59 2.03 -5.46
C PHE A 66 -8.31 1.74 -6.25
N PHE A 67 -8.05 0.46 -6.53
CA PHE A 67 -6.85 0.05 -7.25
C PHE A 67 -6.84 0.54 -8.69
N THR A 68 -8.00 0.61 -9.34
CA THR A 68 -8.12 1.12 -10.70
C THR A 68 -7.91 2.63 -10.79
N ASP A 69 -8.46 3.41 -9.84
CA ASP A 69 -8.21 4.85 -9.77
C ASP A 69 -6.73 5.16 -9.46
N LEU A 70 -6.15 4.45 -8.49
CA LEU A 70 -4.73 4.57 -8.16
C LEU A 70 -3.84 4.24 -9.37
N GLN A 71 -4.14 3.17 -10.10
CA GLN A 71 -3.42 2.80 -11.32
C GLN A 71 -3.57 3.87 -12.41
N SER A 72 -4.76 4.46 -12.56
CA SER A 72 -5.02 5.56 -13.49
C SER A 72 -4.17 6.80 -13.14
N GLN A 73 -4.13 7.19 -11.87
CA GLN A 73 -3.32 8.32 -11.41
C GLN A 73 -1.82 8.10 -11.63
N ILE A 74 -1.30 6.91 -11.32
CA ILE A 74 0.10 6.55 -11.56
C ILE A 74 0.43 6.56 -13.06
N THR A 75 -0.47 6.04 -13.89
CA THR A 75 -0.28 6.01 -15.35
C THR A 75 -0.28 7.42 -15.92
N ASN A 76 -1.21 8.27 -15.49
CA ASN A 76 -1.28 9.67 -15.87
C ASN A 76 -0.02 10.45 -15.43
N PHE A 77 0.47 10.18 -14.22
CA PHE A 77 1.71 10.77 -13.70
C PHE A 77 2.93 10.41 -14.54
N LEU A 78 3.05 9.11 -14.88
CA LEU A 78 4.21 8.60 -15.60
C LEU A 78 4.31 9.21 -17.01
N TRP A 79 3.18 9.23 -17.72
CA TRP A 79 3.11 9.68 -19.11
C TRP A 79 2.74 11.15 -19.26
N ALA A 80 2.59 11.89 -18.15
CA ALA A 80 2.17 13.28 -18.14
C ALA A 80 0.87 13.51 -18.95
N GLY A 81 -0.11 12.64 -18.73
CA GLY A 81 -1.41 12.66 -19.43
C GLY A 81 -1.37 12.18 -20.89
N LYS A 82 -0.22 11.72 -21.40
CA LYS A 82 -0.11 11.10 -22.72
C LYS A 82 -0.43 9.61 -22.66
N ALA A 83 -0.67 9.01 -23.82
CA ALA A 83 -0.88 7.57 -23.93
C ALA A 83 0.34 6.78 -23.42
N PRO A 84 0.11 5.69 -22.67
CA PRO A 84 1.19 4.89 -22.11
C PRO A 84 2.04 4.21 -23.18
N ARG A 85 3.36 4.43 -23.16
CA ARG A 85 4.29 3.75 -24.10
C ARG A 85 4.64 2.32 -23.68
N VAL A 86 4.51 2.03 -22.39
CA VAL A 86 4.74 0.70 -21.80
C VAL A 86 3.50 0.32 -21.02
N SER A 87 3.03 -0.92 -21.19
CA SER A 87 1.88 -1.42 -20.45
C SER A 87 2.19 -1.48 -18.95
N PHE A 88 1.18 -1.20 -18.12
CA PHE A 88 1.33 -1.26 -16.67
C PHE A 88 1.64 -2.68 -16.17
N VAL A 89 1.19 -3.71 -16.89
CA VAL A 89 1.55 -5.11 -16.65
C VAL A 89 3.06 -5.29 -16.77
N LYS A 90 3.67 -4.83 -17.87
CA LYS A 90 5.12 -4.94 -18.10
C LYS A 90 5.94 -4.06 -17.13
N CYS A 91 5.36 -2.96 -16.64
CA CYS A 91 5.98 -2.19 -15.56
C CYS A 91 6.11 -2.99 -14.27
N ARG A 92 5.07 -3.76 -13.91
CA ARG A 92 5.04 -4.56 -12.67
C ARG A 92 5.82 -5.86 -12.75
N SER A 93 5.96 -6.42 -13.96
CA SER A 93 6.77 -7.63 -14.17
C SER A 93 8.17 -7.47 -13.59
N SER A 94 8.70 -8.59 -13.10
CA SER A 94 10.02 -8.63 -12.48
C SER A 94 11.12 -8.28 -13.50
N PRO A 95 12.30 -7.84 -13.04
CA PRO A 95 13.45 -7.64 -13.93
C PRO A 95 13.86 -8.92 -14.69
N TYR A 96 13.62 -10.11 -14.10
CA TYR A 96 13.89 -11.41 -14.74
C TYR A 96 13.00 -11.66 -15.96
N GLU A 97 11.81 -11.07 -16.00
CA GLU A 97 10.87 -11.13 -17.13
C GLU A 97 11.02 -9.94 -18.10
N ALA A 98 12.14 -9.22 -18.04
CA ALA A 98 12.37 -7.96 -18.77
C ALA A 98 11.30 -6.89 -18.47
N GLY A 99 10.76 -6.89 -17.25
CA GLY A 99 9.90 -5.85 -16.72
C GLY A 99 10.68 -4.74 -16.01
N LEU A 100 9.97 -3.70 -15.56
CA LEU A 100 10.57 -2.59 -14.81
C LEU A 100 10.68 -2.85 -13.30
N GLY A 101 10.15 -3.98 -12.81
CA GLY A 101 10.19 -4.36 -11.40
C GLY A 101 9.49 -3.35 -10.50
N TRP A 102 8.36 -2.79 -10.95
CA TRP A 102 7.57 -1.88 -10.13
C TRP A 102 6.69 -2.65 -9.16
N ALA A 103 6.55 -2.10 -7.96
CA ALA A 103 5.72 -2.67 -6.92
C ALA A 103 4.26 -2.70 -7.37
N ASP A 104 3.56 -3.81 -7.11
CA ASP A 104 2.13 -3.91 -7.33
C ASP A 104 1.40 -3.61 -6.03
N VAL A 105 0.72 -2.47 -5.97
CA VAL A 105 -0.03 -2.02 -4.77
C VAL A 105 -1.09 -3.04 -4.36
N ARG A 106 -1.69 -3.74 -5.32
CA ARG A 106 -2.70 -4.77 -5.04
C ARG A 106 -2.06 -5.99 -4.37
N LEU A 107 -0.91 -6.42 -4.88
CA LEU A 107 -0.16 -7.54 -4.29
C LEU A 107 0.32 -7.17 -2.89
N TYR A 108 0.85 -5.96 -2.70
CA TYR A 108 1.29 -5.47 -1.39
C TYR A 108 0.16 -5.46 -0.36
N TYR A 109 -1.03 -5.00 -0.76
CA TYR A 109 -2.21 -5.03 0.10
C TYR A 109 -2.54 -6.47 0.57
N TRP A 110 -2.53 -7.45 -0.33
CA TRP A 110 -2.83 -8.84 0.04
C TRP A 110 -1.74 -9.49 0.89
N VAL A 111 -0.47 -9.15 0.63
CA VAL A 111 0.68 -9.77 1.31
C VAL A 111 0.93 -9.14 2.68
N SER A 112 0.62 -7.87 2.88
CA SER A 112 0.93 -7.16 4.13
C SER A 112 0.30 -7.81 5.39
N PRO A 113 -1.00 -8.16 5.42
CA PRO A 113 -1.57 -8.89 6.55
C PRO A 113 -0.92 -10.27 6.75
N LEU A 114 -0.53 -10.95 5.67
CA LEU A 114 0.10 -12.27 5.74
C LEU A 114 1.49 -12.21 6.36
N ILE A 115 2.26 -11.15 6.07
CA ILE A 115 3.57 -10.93 6.71
C ILE A 115 3.38 -10.77 8.21
N VAL A 116 2.45 -9.91 8.64
CA VAL A 116 2.16 -9.71 10.06
C VAL A 116 1.76 -11.03 10.71
N ILE A 117 0.79 -11.76 10.14
CA ILE A 117 0.36 -13.06 10.68
C ILE A 117 1.52 -14.05 10.76
N ASN A 118 2.35 -14.14 9.72
CA ASN A 118 3.53 -15.02 9.73
C ASN A 118 4.53 -14.59 10.81
N ASP A 119 4.72 -13.30 11.03
CA ASP A 119 5.59 -12.79 12.08
C ASP A 119 5.04 -13.14 13.46
N TRP A 120 3.73 -13.06 13.68
CA TRP A 120 3.07 -13.56 14.90
C TRP A 120 3.33 -15.05 15.14
N PHE A 121 3.26 -15.89 14.09
CA PHE A 121 3.54 -17.32 14.22
C PHE A 121 5.02 -17.64 14.46
N ARG A 122 5.93 -16.77 14.03
CA ARG A 122 7.39 -16.92 14.17
C ARG A 122 7.95 -16.19 15.37
N ALA A 123 7.15 -15.35 16.02
CA ALA A 123 7.59 -14.52 17.12
C ALA A 123 8.05 -15.41 18.27
N ASP A 124 9.34 -15.28 18.59
CA ASP A 124 9.91 -15.92 19.76
C ASP A 124 9.40 -15.17 21.01
N LYS A 125 9.13 -15.89 22.11
CA LYS A 125 8.53 -15.28 23.33
C LYS A 125 9.39 -14.17 23.95
N ASN A 126 10.65 -14.07 23.53
CA ASN A 126 11.61 -13.06 23.97
C ASN A 126 11.64 -11.79 23.10
N ASP A 127 10.88 -11.71 22.02
CA ASP A 127 10.87 -10.50 21.21
C ASP A 127 10.24 -9.33 21.98
N SER A 128 10.98 -8.21 22.01
CA SER A 128 10.64 -7.03 22.81
C SER A 128 9.28 -6.42 22.42
N VAL A 129 8.91 -6.52 21.13
CA VAL A 129 7.65 -6.01 20.59
C VAL A 129 6.48 -6.86 21.07
N HIS A 130 6.58 -8.19 20.97
CA HIS A 130 5.55 -9.10 21.46
C HIS A 130 5.32 -8.99 22.96
N ARG A 131 6.39 -8.75 23.74
CA ARG A 131 6.27 -8.51 25.18
C ARG A 131 5.46 -7.25 25.50
N LEU A 132 5.71 -6.15 24.78
CA LEU A 132 4.96 -4.90 24.94
C LEU A 132 3.50 -5.05 24.49
N GLU A 133 3.24 -5.77 23.40
CA GLU A 133 1.88 -6.08 22.94
C GLU A 133 1.10 -6.88 24.00
N LEU A 134 1.72 -7.91 24.59
CA LEU A 134 1.12 -8.69 25.67
C LEU A 134 0.88 -7.87 26.95
N GLU A 135 1.77 -6.92 27.26
CA GLU A 135 1.64 -6.02 28.41
C GLU A 135 0.52 -4.99 28.21
N LEU A 136 0.39 -4.44 26.99
CA LEU A 136 -0.64 -3.46 26.63
C LEU A 136 -2.04 -4.08 26.49
N LEU A 137 -2.13 -5.35 26.06
CA LEU A 137 -3.40 -6.02 25.80
C LEU A 137 -4.03 -6.69 27.03
N GLY A 138 -3.31 -6.83 28.16
CA GLY A 138 -3.84 -7.45 29.38
C GLY A 138 -4.29 -8.93 29.22
N PRO A 139 -4.84 -9.57 30.27
CA PRO A 139 -5.05 -11.02 30.33
C PRO A 139 -6.31 -11.47 29.57
N THR A 140 -6.44 -11.12 28.29
CA THR A 140 -7.53 -11.58 27.42
C THR A 140 -7.05 -12.48 26.27
N VAL A 141 -5.75 -12.74 26.15
CA VAL A 141 -5.24 -13.68 25.14
C VAL A 141 -5.48 -15.12 25.66
N PRO A 142 -6.31 -15.94 25.00
CA PRO A 142 -6.47 -17.34 25.38
C PRO A 142 -5.11 -18.03 25.21
N GLN A 143 -4.57 -18.55 26.31
CA GLN A 143 -3.38 -19.39 26.26
C GLN A 143 -3.77 -20.71 25.61
N TYR A 144 -3.37 -20.93 24.36
CA TYR A 144 -3.50 -22.21 23.71
C TYR A 144 -2.45 -23.16 24.32
N THR A 145 -2.90 -23.96 25.29
CA THR A 145 -2.18 -25.13 25.83
C THR A 145 -2.17 -26.27 24.84
#